data_AF-A0A543D338-F1
#
_entry.id   AF-A0A543D338-F1
#
_cell.length_a   1.000
_cell.length_b   1.000
_cell.length_c   1.000
_cell.angle_alpha   90.00
_cell.angle_beta   90.00
_cell.angle_gamma   90.00
#
_symmetry.space_group_name_H-M   'P 1'
#
loop_
_entity.id
_entity.type
_entity.pdbx_description
1 polymer ?
#
loop_
_entity_poly.entity_id
_entity_poly.type
_entity_poly.pdbx_seq_one_letter_code
_entity_poly.pdbx_strand_id
1 'polypeptide(L)' 'MSDHASSTQRQQAMTEALRAWDPEAEVTMESGTGRLVVMTTLPTERVIAILKEAGEHAEAGENESRGHKAGQCCGGCSH' A
#
# COMPACT_ATOMS: atom_id res chain seq x y z
N MET A 1 -19.75 10.60 -4.14
CA MET A 1 -19.48 9.84 -2.91
C MET A 1 -19.14 8.40 -3.29
N SER A 2 -17.89 8.09 -3.66
CA SER A 2 -17.51 6.72 -4.06
C SER A 2 -16.03 6.33 -3.82
N ASP A 3 -15.22 7.19 -3.19
CA ASP A 3 -13.77 6.94 -3.07
C ASP A 3 -13.40 5.92 -1.97
N HIS A 4 -14.30 5.69 -0.99
CA HIS A 4 -14.00 4.83 0.17
C HIS A 4 -14.16 3.32 -0.11
N ALA A 5 -15.07 2.92 -1.00
CA ALA A 5 -15.28 1.50 -1.30
C ALA A 5 -14.08 0.88 -2.02
N SER A 6 -13.42 1.65 -2.91
CA SER A 6 -12.22 1.21 -3.60
C SER A 6 -11.02 1.06 -2.67
N SER A 7 -10.93 1.91 -1.64
CA SER A 7 -9.82 1.91 -0.70
C SER A 7 -9.82 0.68 0.23
N THR A 8 -10.97 0.32 0.80
CA THR A 8 -11.11 -0.89 1.63
C THR A 8 -10.92 -2.16 0.81
N GLN A 9 -11.49 -2.24 -0.39
CA GLN A 9 -11.30 -3.41 -1.26
C GLN A 9 -9.84 -3.60 -1.66
N ARG A 10 -9.12 -2.51 -1.95
CA ARG A 10 -7.67 -2.54 -2.21
C ARG A 10 -6.90 -3.05 -0.99
N GLN A 11 -7.19 -2.50 0.19
CA GLN A 11 -6.56 -2.92 1.46
C GLN A 11 -6.73 -4.42 1.73
N GLN A 12 -7.92 -4.95 1.47
CA GLN A 12 -8.20 -6.38 1.61
C GLN A 12 -7.36 -7.20 0.62
N ALA A 13 -7.33 -6.82 -0.66
CA ALA A 13 -6.54 -7.52 -1.68
C ALA A 13 -5.04 -7.57 -1.33
N MET A 14 -4.48 -6.45 -0.85
CA MET A 14 -3.10 -6.41 -0.36
C MET A 14 -2.86 -7.34 0.83
N THR A 15 -3.77 -7.31 1.81
CA THR A 15 -3.68 -8.14 3.02
C THR A 15 -3.73 -9.62 2.64
N GLU A 16 -4.62 -10.01 1.73
CA GLU A 16 -4.73 -11.37 1.23
C GLU A 16 -3.46 -11.82 0.48
N ALA A 17 -2.90 -10.95 -0.37
CA ALA A 17 -1.66 -11.23 -1.09
C ALA A 17 -0.47 -11.45 -0.14
N LEU A 18 -0.36 -10.64 0.92
CA LEU A 18 0.68 -10.79 1.94
C LEU A 18 0.44 -12.03 2.81
N ARG A 19 -0.82 -12.33 3.15
CA ARG A 19 -1.18 -13.50 3.97
C ARG A 19 -0.90 -14.84 3.32
N ALA A 20 -0.77 -14.90 2.00
CA ALA A 20 -0.26 -16.09 1.31
C ALA A 20 1.17 -16.46 1.72
N TRP A 21 1.95 -15.49 2.22
CA TRP A 21 3.35 -15.64 2.61
C TRP A 21 3.59 -15.46 4.11
N ASP A 22 2.81 -14.59 4.76
CA ASP A 22 2.87 -14.30 6.19
C ASP A 22 1.45 -14.26 6.77
N PRO A 23 0.96 -15.34 7.40
CA PRO A 23 -0.42 -15.42 7.85
C PRO A 23 -0.79 -14.37 8.91
N GLU A 24 0.22 -13.81 9.58
CA GLU A 24 0.09 -12.74 10.58
C GLU A 24 0.13 -11.34 9.94
N ALA A 25 0.24 -11.23 8.62
CA ALA A 25 0.30 -9.94 7.93
C ALA A 25 -0.98 -9.13 8.09
N GLU A 26 -0.80 -7.84 8.38
CA GLU A 26 -1.86 -6.84 8.51
C GLU A 26 -1.50 -5.57 7.74
N VAL A 27 -2.48 -5.05 7.01
CA VAL A 27 -2.34 -3.80 6.24
C VAL A 27 -3.34 -2.79 6.78
N THR A 28 -2.86 -1.63 7.20
CA THR A 28 -3.69 -0.53 7.70
C THR A 28 -3.46 0.71 6.85
N MET A 29 -4.52 1.44 6.51
CA MET A 29 -4.43 2.71 5.82
C MET A 29 -4.59 3.87 6.79
N GLU A 30 -3.58 4.72 6.87
CA GLU A 30 -3.58 5.89 7.76
C GLU A 30 -4.53 6.96 7.22
N SER A 31 -5.65 7.12 7.95
CA SER A 31 -6.70 8.08 7.65
C SER A 31 -6.23 9.49 7.98
N GLY A 32 -5.67 10.16 6.98
CA GLY A 32 -5.16 11.54 7.09
C GLY A 32 -3.92 11.79 6.23
N THR A 33 -3.16 10.74 5.92
CA THR A 33 -1.99 10.83 5.04
C THR A 33 -2.13 9.99 3.77
N GLY A 34 -3.08 9.05 3.74
CA GLY A 34 -3.21 8.09 2.64
C GLY A 34 -2.03 7.11 2.58
N ARG A 35 -1.24 7.00 3.66
CA ARG A 35 -0.13 6.07 3.75
C ARG A 35 -0.61 4.67 4.10
N LEU A 36 0.04 3.69 3.51
CA LEU A 36 -0.11 2.29 3.86
C LEU A 36 0.88 1.92 4.97
N VAL A 37 0.40 1.28 6.02
CA VAL A 37 1.22 0.69 7.09
C VAL A 37 1.04 -0.82 6.99
N VAL A 38 2.15 -1.53 6.82
CA VAL A 38 2.17 -2.99 6.72
C VAL A 38 2.90 -3.55 7.94
N MET A 39 2.22 -4.37 8.72
CA MET A 39 2.80 -5.16 9.80
C MET A 39 2.97 -6.58 9.30
N THR A 40 4.21 -7.05 9.23
CA THR A 40 4.54 -8.37 8.69
C THR A 40 5.90 -8.84 9.18
N THR A 41 6.12 -10.15 9.16
CA THR A 41 7.42 -10.78 9.41
C THR A 41 8.32 -10.79 8.16
N LEU A 42 7.77 -10.47 6.98
CA LEU A 42 8.49 -10.46 5.72
C LEU A 42 9.46 -9.27 5.62
N PRO A 43 10.62 -9.45 4.96
CA PRO A 43 11.51 -8.34 4.68
C PRO A 43 10.87 -7.37 3.68
N THR A 44 11.19 -6.08 3.80
CA THR A 44 10.59 -5.00 2.99
C THR A 44 10.67 -5.24 1.48
N GLU A 45 11.78 -5.77 0.97
CA GLU A 45 11.94 -6.10 -0.45
C GLU A 45 10.91 -7.12 -0.93
N ARG A 46 10.57 -8.10 -0.07
CA ARG A 46 9.57 -9.12 -0.36
C ARG A 46 8.17 -8.53 -0.38
N VAL A 47 7.87 -7.64 0.56
CA VAL A 47 6.58 -6.93 0.62
C VAL A 47 6.37 -6.10 -0.64
N ILE A 48 7.37 -5.33 -1.07
CA ILE A 48 7.31 -4.54 -2.31
C ILE A 48 7.08 -5.43 -3.53
N ALA A 49 7.77 -6.56 -3.61
CA ALA A 49 7.60 -7.51 -4.71
C ALA A 49 6.16 -8.06 -4.77
N ILE A 50 5.61 -8.50 -3.63
CA ILE A 50 4.25 -9.04 -3.52
C ILE A 50 3.20 -7.98 -3.91
N LEU A 51 3.35 -6.75 -3.39
CA LEU A 51 2.44 -5.65 -3.72
C LEU A 51 2.50 -5.32 -5.22
N LYS A 52 3.70 -5.30 -5.81
CA LYS A 52 3.88 -5.10 -7.25
C LYS A 52 3.24 -6.20 -8.08
N GLU A 53 3.36 -7.46 -7.66
CA GLU A 53 2.69 -8.59 -8.30
C GLU A 53 1.16 -8.49 -8.21
N ALA A 54 0.63 -7.91 -7.12
CA ALA A 54 -0.78 -7.60 -6.97
C ALA A 54 -1.25 -6.38 -7.81
N GLY A 55 -0.35 -5.78 -8.60
CA GLY A 55 -0.62 -4.60 -9.42
C GLY A 55 -0.50 -3.27 -8.66
N GLU A 56 0.09 -3.29 -7.47
CA GLU A 56 0.21 -2.13 -6.60
C GLU A 56 1.65 -1.63 -6.50
N HIS A 57 1.86 -0.38 -6.87
CA HIS A 57 3.16 0.26 -6.81
C HIS A 57 3.38 0.84 -5.41
N ALA A 58 3.95 0.01 -4.52
CA ALA A 58 4.37 0.43 -3.19
C ALA A 58 5.87 0.65 -3.14
N GLU A 59 6.30 1.72 -2.48
CA GLU A 59 7.70 2.03 -2.20
C GLU A 59 7.89 2.06 -0.68
N ALA A 60 9.00 1.53 -0.18
CA ALA A 60 9.31 1.64 1.24
C ALA A 60 9.45 3.11 1.60
N GLY A 61 8.64 3.59 2.54
CA GLY A 61 8.79 4.94 3.07
C GLY A 61 10.12 5.03 3.81
N GLU A 62 11.07 5.81 3.30
CA GLU A 62 12.28 6.15 4.03
C GLU A 62 11.89 6.93 5.28
N ASN A 63 12.02 6.30 6.46
CA ASN A 63 11.91 6.98 7.73
C ASN A 63 13.22 7.74 7.96
N GLU A 64 13.37 8.87 7.26
CA GLU A 64 13.88 10.17 7.74
C GLU A 64 14.43 11.02 6.58
N SER A 65 14.16 12.32 6.69
CA SER A 65 14.83 13.45 6.02
C SER A 65 14.36 13.86 4.61
N ARG A 66 13.40 14.80 4.62
CA ARG A 66 13.31 15.97 3.74
C ARG A 66 14.04 15.85 2.38
N GLY A 67 13.28 15.57 1.34
CA GLY A 67 13.73 15.94 0.01
C GLY A 67 13.01 15.20 -1.10
N HIS A 68 12.18 15.95 -1.81
CA HIS A 68 11.95 15.80 -3.25
C HIS A 68 10.79 14.91 -3.74
N LYS A 69 9.80 15.65 -4.23
CA LYS A 69 8.88 15.36 -5.35
C LYS A 69 7.73 14.41 -5.00
N ALA A 70 6.63 15.02 -4.58
CA ALA A 70 5.28 14.55 -4.89
C ALA A 70 5.17 14.35 -6.41
N GLY A 71 5.35 13.12 -6.85
CA GLY A 71 5.25 12.68 -8.24
C GLY A 71 4.10 11.71 -8.39
N GLN A 72 2.88 12.25 -8.38
CA GLN A 72 1.76 11.81 -9.21
C GLN A 72 1.58 10.29 -9.36
N CYS A 73 0.88 9.67 -8.42
CA CYS A 73 0.23 8.39 -8.66
C CYS A 73 -1.21 8.41 -8.12
N CYS A 74 -2.10 9.04 -8.88
CA CYS A 74 -3.53 8.75 -8.94
C CYS A 74 -4.00 9.20 -10.32
N GLY A 75 -4.07 8.24 -11.25
CA GLY A 75 -4.63 8.43 -12.59
C GLY A 75 -6.06 8.97 -12.49
N GLY A 76 -6.37 9.93 -13.36
CA GLY A 76 -7.62 10.67 -13.36
C GLY A 76 -8.86 9.80 -13.47
N CYS A 77 -9.85 10.13 -12.65
CA CYS A 77 -11.25 9.84 -12.92
C CYS A 77 -11.92 11.20 -13.17
N SER A 78 -12.08 11.57 -14.44
CA SER A 78 -12.84 12.73 -14.88
C SER A 78 -13.66 12.33 -16.11
N HIS A 79 -14.90 11.90 -15.88
CA HIS A 79 -16.17 12.31 -16.52
C HIS A 79 -17.24 11.30 -16.10
#